data_AF-A3XF65-F1
#
_entry.id   AF-A3XF65-F1
#
_cell.length_a   1.000
_cell.length_b   1.000
_cell.length_c   1.000
_cell.angle_alpha   90.00
_cell.angle_beta   90.00
_cell.angle_gamma   90.00
#
_symmetry.space_group_name_H-M   'P 1'
#
loop_
_entity.id
_entity.type
_entity.pdbx_description
1 polymer ?
#
loop_
_entity_poly.entity_id
_entity_poly.type
_entity_poly.pdbx_seq_one_letter_code
_entity_poly.pdbx_strand_id
1 'polypeptide(L)' 'MGKPVNLNRYRKTQARAKDRARADENAVKFGRNKLDKELEKARAAKAKRDLDGHLNGDKSDP' A
#
# COMPACT_ATOMS: atom_id res chain seq x y z
N MET A 1 -45.63 19.69 7.09
CA MET A 1 -44.67 20.72 7.53
C MET A 1 -43.26 20.12 7.58
N GLY A 2 -42.36 20.53 6.69
CA GLY A 2 -40.99 19.99 6.59
C GLY A 2 -40.05 20.64 7.61
N LYS A 3 -39.29 19.83 8.34
CA LYS A 3 -38.30 20.32 9.31
C LYS A 3 -37.15 21.01 8.57
N PRO A 4 -36.66 22.18 9.03
CA PRO A 4 -35.52 22.85 8.40
C PRO A 4 -34.28 21.97 8.50
N VAL A 5 -33.73 21.56 7.36
CA VAL A 5 -32.50 20.77 7.28
C VAL A 5 -31.29 21.68 7.29
N ASN A 6 -30.33 21.41 8.17
CA ASN A 6 -29.10 22.20 8.25
C ASN A 6 -28.13 21.78 7.14
N LEU A 7 -28.07 22.58 6.07
CA LEU A 7 -27.17 22.33 4.93
C LEU A 7 -25.68 22.30 5.31
N ASN A 8 -25.25 23.03 6.35
CA ASN A 8 -23.85 23.04 6.77
C ASN A 8 -23.44 21.69 7.35
N ARG A 9 -24.32 21.03 8.10
CA ARG A 9 -24.08 19.67 8.60
C ARG A 9 -23.93 18.70 7.42
N TYR A 10 -24.82 18.78 6.44
CA TYR A 10 -24.78 17.92 5.26
C TYR A 10 -23.52 18.13 4.41
N ARG A 11 -23.10 19.38 4.19
CA ARG A 11 -21.85 19.67 3.48
C ARG A 11 -20.64 19.11 4.23
N LYS A 12 -20.60 19.23 5.56
CA LYS A 12 -19.53 18.65 6.39
C LYS A 12 -19.50 17.12 6.36
N THR A 13 -20.66 16.46 6.37
CA THR A 13 -20.72 15.00 6.26
C THR A 13 -20.26 14.53 4.88
N GLN A 14 -20.67 15.23 3.81
CA GLN A 14 -20.21 14.93 2.44
C GLN A 14 -18.70 15.13 2.29
N ALA A 15 -18.12 16.20 2.86
CA ALA A 15 -16.68 16.42 2.83
C ALA A 15 -15.91 15.30 3.54
N ARG A 16 -16.33 14.95 4.77
CA ARG A 16 -15.70 13.84 5.53
C ARG A 16 -15.80 12.50 4.81
N ALA A 17 -16.91 12.22 4.15
CA ALA A 17 -17.08 10.99 3.38
C ALA A 17 -16.09 10.91 2.19
N LYS A 18 -15.90 12.02 1.48
CA LYS A 18 -14.92 12.12 0.39
C LYS A 18 -13.49 11.95 0.90
N ASP A 19 -13.15 12.60 2.01
CA ASP A 19 -11.83 12.50 2.61
C ASP A 19 -11.53 11.07 3.07
N ARG A 20 -12.52 10.36 3.62
CA ARG A 20 -12.38 8.96 4.03
C ARG A 20 -12.18 8.03 2.84
N ALA A 21 -12.96 8.18 1.77
CA ALA A 21 -12.76 7.40 0.55
C ALA A 21 -11.35 7.59 -0.04
N ARG A 22 -10.85 8.84 -0.06
CA ARG A 22 -9.48 9.14 -0.48
C ARG A 22 -8.43 8.52 0.45
N ALA A 23 -8.67 8.52 1.76
CA ALA A 23 -7.80 7.90 2.73
C ALA A 23 -7.74 6.39 2.56
N ASP A 24 -8.88 5.73 2.32
CA ASP A 24 -8.96 4.29 2.08
C ASP A 24 -8.26 3.91 0.77
N GLU A 25 -8.45 4.69 -0.31
CA GLU A 25 -7.69 4.52 -1.55
C GLU A 25 -6.19 4.67 -1.33
N ASN A 26 -5.77 5.65 -0.53
CA ASN A 26 -4.37 5.86 -0.19
C ASN A 26 -3.83 4.76 0.72
N ALA A 27 -4.65 4.19 1.62
CA ALA A 27 -4.27 3.05 2.44
C ALA A 27 -4.09 1.79 1.59
N VAL A 28 -4.90 1.60 0.55
CA VAL A 28 -4.70 0.49 -0.39
C VAL A 28 -3.47 0.73 -1.29
N LYS A 29 -3.33 1.95 -1.84
CA LYS A 29 -2.24 2.31 -2.76
C LYS A 29 -0.88 2.41 -2.07
N PHE A 30 -0.85 2.95 -0.85
CA PHE A 30 0.39 3.29 -0.13
C PHE A 30 0.55 2.55 1.20
N GLY A 31 -0.51 1.93 1.73
CA GLY A 31 -0.52 1.27 3.04
C GLY A 31 0.07 -0.14 3.07
N ARG A 32 0.92 -0.51 2.10
CA ARG A 32 1.98 -1.46 2.42
C ARG A 32 2.79 -0.84 3.57
N ASN A 33 2.72 -1.46 4.75
CA ASN A 33 3.46 -1.02 5.93
C ASN A 33 4.94 -0.93 5.58
N LYS A 34 5.68 0.00 6.19
CA LYS A 34 7.14 0.09 6.04
C LYS A 34 7.78 -1.28 6.31
N LEU A 35 7.27 -2.01 7.30
CA LEU A 35 7.70 -3.37 7.63
C LEU A 35 7.41 -4.38 6.51
N ASP A 36 6.24 -4.33 5.88
CA ASP A 36 5.91 -5.21 4.75
C ASP A 36 6.77 -4.91 3.53
N LYS A 37 7.04 -3.62 3.27
CA LYS A 37 7.96 -3.21 2.19
C LYS A 37 9.40 -3.67 2.46
N GLU A 38 9.87 -3.59 3.70
CA GLU A 38 11.20 -4.05 4.10
C GLU A 38 11.32 -5.57 4.02
N LEU A 39 10.29 -6.29 4.45
CA LEU A 39 10.21 -7.74 4.38
C LEU A 39 10.18 -8.25 2.93
N GLU A 40 9.42 -7.60 2.05
CA GLU A 40 9.45 -7.89 0.60
C GLU A 40 10.81 -7.57 -0.03
N LYS A 41 11.44 -6.45 0.34
CA LYS A 41 12.81 -6.14 -0.11
C LYS A 41 13.83 -7.17 0.35
N ALA A 42 13.74 -7.61 1.61
CA ALA A 42 14.63 -8.63 2.16
C ALA A 42 14.44 -9.98 1.46
N ARG A 43 13.19 -10.37 1.19
CA ARG A 43 12.86 -11.57 0.40
C ARG A 43 13.39 -11.48 -1.02
N ALA A 44 13.20 -10.35 -1.70
CA ALA A 44 13.71 -10.13 -3.05
C ALA A 44 15.25 -10.15 -3.10
N ALA A 45 15.92 -9.55 -2.10
CA ALA A 45 17.38 -9.57 -1.99
C ALA A 45 17.91 -10.98 -1.74
N LYS A 46 17.24 -11.77 -0.90
CA LYS A 46 17.58 -13.18 -0.68
C LYS A 46 17.39 -13.99 -1.96
N ALA A 47 16.23 -13.87 -2.62
CA ALA A 47 15.97 -14.56 -3.88
C ALA A 47 17.00 -14.21 -4.96
N LYS A 48 17.41 -12.94 -5.07
CA LYS A 48 18.47 -12.53 -5.98
C LYS A 48 19.81 -13.17 -5.63
N ARG A 49 20.19 -13.20 -4.35
CA ARG A 49 21.43 -13.86 -3.91
C ARG A 49 21.42 -15.35 -4.18
N ASP A 50 20.29 -16.01 -3.94
CA ASP A 50 20.14 -17.45 -4.16
C ASP A 50 20.24 -17.75 -5.67
N LEU A 51 19.60 -16.94 -6.52
CA LEU A 51 19.71 -17.04 -7.98
C LEU A 51 21.12 -16.73 -8.49
N ASP A 52 21.78 -15.67 -7.99
CA ASP A 52 23.16 -15.34 -8.35
C ASP A 52 24.11 -16.47 -7.90
N GLY A 53 23.88 -17.08 -6.74
CA GLY A 53 24.62 -18.25 -6.26
C GLY A 53 24.46 -19.47 -7.16
N HIS A 54 23.23 -19.73 -7.64
CA HIS A 54 22.97 -20.78 -8.62
C HIS A 54 23.57 -20.47 -10.00
N LEU A 55 23.46 -19.23 -10.49
CA LEU A 55 24.01 -18.83 -11.79
C LEU A 55 25.55 -18.84 -11.81
N ASN A 56 26.17 -18.53 -10.67
CA ASN A 56 27.62 -18.55 -10.55
C ASN A 56 28.15 -19.96 -10.24
N GLY A 57 27.37 -20.79 -9.54
CA GLY A 57 27.68 -22.22 -9.34
C GLY A 57 27.61 -23.02 -10.64
N ASP A 58 26.64 -22.72 -11.51
CA ASP A 58 26.54 -23.33 -12.85
C ASP A 58 27.58 -22.80 -13.85
N LYS A 59 28.24 -21.67 -13.56
CA LYS A 59 29.35 -21.12 -14.37
C LYS A 59 30.74 -21.51 -13.86
N SER A 60 30.83 -22.30 -12.79
CA SER A 60 32.10 -22.69 -12.17
C SER A 60 32.44 -24.18 -12.31
N ASP A 61 31.87 -24.90 -13.29
CA ASP A 61 32.35 -26.23 -13.70
C ASP A 61 32.00 -26.51 -15.18
N PRO A 62 32.92 -27.07 -15.99
CA PRO A 62 34.20 -26.54 -16.48
C PRO A 62 34.11 -25.71 -17.78
#